data_AF-A0A1D3RM50-F1
#
_entry.id   AF-A0A1D3RM50-F1
#
_cell.length_a   1.000
_cell.length_b   1.000
_cell.length_c   1.000
_cell.angle_alpha   90.00
_cell.angle_beta   90.00
_cell.angle_gamma   90.00
#
_symmetry.space_group_name_H-M   'P 1'
#
loop_
_entity.id
_entity.type
_entity.pdbx_description
1 polymer ?
#
loop_
_entity_poly.entity_id
_entity_poly.type
_entity_poly.pdbx_seq_one_letter_code
_entity_poly.pdbx_strand_id
1 'polypeptide(L)'
;MALPCTISNARQSFTENLLFTHRGLSGPVVLQMSSYWHEGELINIDLLPAVDLQQALLTAQKDKTKVKLKNYLLQFFAKRLTPLFIANDLLECSLLDLSHKQIQLIAEQFHHWQIKPNGTEGYRTAEVTLGGVDCHCISSAENQGNGAIAK
;
A
#
# COMPACT_ATOMS: atom_id res chain seq x y z
N MET A 1 -9.69 -4.51 2.43
CA MET A 1 -9.53 -3.12 1.95
C MET A 1 -8.26 -3.08 1.12
N ALA A 2 -8.39 -2.70 -0.15
CA ALA A 2 -7.27 -2.58 -1.07
C ALA A 2 -6.75 -1.13 -1.09
N LEU A 3 -5.44 -0.96 -1.15
CA LEU A 3 -4.79 0.34 -1.24
C LEU A 3 -3.59 0.23 -2.20
N PRO A 4 -3.44 1.13 -3.19
CA PRO A 4 -2.26 1.14 -4.03
C PRO A 4 -1.02 1.46 -3.17
N CYS A 5 -0.03 0.58 -3.22
CA CYS A 5 1.24 0.78 -2.52
C CYS A 5 2.40 0.33 -3.41
N THR A 6 3.61 0.75 -3.05
CA THR A 6 4.83 0.23 -3.66
C THR A 6 5.55 -0.66 -2.67
N ILE A 7 5.85 -1.91 -3.04
CA ILE A 7 6.74 -2.78 -2.27
C ILE A 7 8.05 -2.94 -3.03
N SER A 8 9.16 -2.72 -2.35
CA SER A 8 10.50 -2.87 -2.91
C SER A 8 11.42 -3.69 -2.01
N ASN A 9 12.38 -4.38 -2.63
CA ASN A 9 13.55 -4.94 -1.96
C ASN A 9 14.82 -4.47 -2.70
N ALA A 10 15.97 -5.05 -2.38
CA ALA A 10 17.23 -4.68 -3.04
C ALA A 10 17.25 -4.98 -4.55
N ARG A 11 16.32 -5.79 -5.06
CA ARG A 11 16.34 -6.31 -6.44
C ARG A 11 15.25 -5.70 -7.32
N GLN A 12 14.04 -5.58 -6.79
CA GLN A 12 12.85 -5.20 -7.55
C GLN A 12 11.91 -4.30 -6.76
N SER A 13 11.03 -3.62 -7.49
CA SER A 13 9.98 -2.76 -6.97
C SER A 13 8.70 -2.96 -7.77
N PHE A 14 7.57 -3.08 -7.07
CA PHE A 14 6.25 -3.26 -7.68
C PHE A 14 5.28 -2.27 -7.06
N THR A 15 4.46 -1.64 -7.90
CA THR A 15 3.39 -0.73 -7.47
C THR A 15 2.06 -1.33 -7.89
N GLU A 16 1.28 -1.80 -6.92
CA GLU A 16 -0.03 -2.41 -7.17
C GLU A 16 -0.85 -2.44 -5.87
N ASN A 17 -2.08 -2.97 -5.91
CA ASN A 17 -2.95 -3.03 -4.75
C ASN A 17 -2.43 -3.97 -3.63
N LEU A 18 -2.31 -3.42 -2.42
CA LEU A 18 -2.10 -4.11 -1.15
C LEU A 18 -3.42 -4.40 -0.46
N LEU A 19 -3.62 -5.64 0.00
CA LEU A 19 -4.77 -6.07 0.78
C LEU A 19 -4.36 -6.37 2.22
N PHE A 20 -4.99 -5.70 3.18
CA PHE A 20 -4.87 -6.05 4.60
C PHE A 20 -5.84 -7.18 4.94
N THR A 21 -5.31 -8.28 5.49
CA THR A 21 -6.08 -9.44 5.96
C THR A 21 -5.90 -9.61 7.47
N HIS A 22 -6.71 -10.48 8.09
CA HIS A 22 -6.55 -10.83 9.50
C HIS A 22 -5.24 -11.56 9.82
N ARG A 23 -4.58 -12.13 8.80
CA ARG A 23 -3.37 -12.95 8.95
C ARG A 23 -2.11 -12.26 8.41
N GLY A 24 -2.22 -11.02 7.92
CA GLY A 24 -1.09 -10.27 7.38
C GLY A 24 -1.44 -9.48 6.12
N LEU A 25 -0.43 -9.29 5.27
CA LEU A 25 -0.51 -8.56 4.01
C LEU A 25 -0.73 -9.54 2.84
N SER A 26 -1.60 -9.19 1.90
CA SER A 26 -1.91 -9.95 0.67
C SER A 26 -2.11 -8.97 -0.49
N GLY A 27 -2.63 -9.45 -1.62
CA GLY A 27 -2.91 -8.68 -2.82
C GLY A 27 -1.80 -8.81 -3.88
N PRO A 28 -2.05 -8.34 -5.12
CA PRO A 28 -1.15 -8.60 -6.24
C PRO A 28 0.27 -8.06 -6.01
N VAL A 29 0.44 -6.93 -5.31
CA VAL A 29 1.76 -6.36 -5.01
C VAL A 29 2.60 -7.28 -4.11
N VAL A 30 1.96 -7.96 -3.15
CA VAL A 30 2.64 -8.91 -2.25
C VAL A 30 3.00 -10.19 -3.00
N LEU A 31 2.12 -10.66 -3.88
CA LEU A 31 2.38 -11.83 -4.74
C LEU A 31 3.51 -11.60 -5.73
N GLN A 32 3.59 -10.40 -6.31
CA GLN A 32 4.71 -10.02 -7.17
C GLN A 32 6.01 -10.00 -6.36
N MET A 33 6.02 -9.30 -5.21
CA MET A 33 7.22 -9.23 -4.37
C MET A 33 7.65 -10.62 -3.84
N SER A 34 6.70 -11.50 -3.50
CA SER A 34 7.01 -12.83 -2.96
C SER A 34 7.85 -13.69 -3.92
N SER A 35 7.70 -13.46 -5.23
CA SER A 35 8.48 -14.15 -6.27
C SER A 35 9.94 -13.70 -6.32
N TYR A 36 10.26 -12.52 -5.76
CA TYR A 36 11.60 -11.91 -5.75
C TYR A 36 12.21 -11.77 -4.35
N TRP A 37 11.47 -12.14 -3.31
CA TRP A 37 11.93 -12.10 -1.92
C TRP A 37 12.61 -13.41 -1.53
N HIS A 38 13.70 -13.31 -0.79
CA HIS A 38 14.39 -14.45 -0.17
C HIS A 38 14.35 -14.38 1.35
N GLU A 39 14.43 -15.54 2.00
CA GLU A 39 14.38 -15.63 3.45
C GLU A 39 15.47 -14.76 4.11
N GLY A 40 15.05 -13.93 5.06
CA GLY A 40 15.92 -12.98 5.75
C GLY A 40 16.06 -11.61 5.07
N GLU A 41 15.55 -11.42 3.84
CA GLU A 41 15.54 -10.11 3.18
C GLU A 41 14.52 -9.16 3.83
N LEU A 42 14.89 -7.87 3.84
CA LEU A 42 13.97 -6.78 4.18
C LEU A 42 13.18 -6.38 2.95
N ILE A 43 11.91 -6.05 3.18
CA ILE A 43 11.07 -5.35 2.22
C ILE A 43 10.77 -3.95 2.75
N ASN A 44 10.70 -2.98 1.84
CA ASN A 44 10.22 -1.65 2.10
C ASN A 44 8.84 -1.49 1.47
N ILE A 45 7.90 -0.93 2.23
CA ILE A 45 6.54 -0.66 1.77
C ILE A 45 6.31 0.85 1.84
N ASP A 46 6.06 1.45 0.68
CA ASP A 46 5.53 2.80 0.56
C ASP A 46 4.00 2.70 0.42
N LEU A 47 3.30 3.11 1.46
CA LEU A 47 1.83 3.07 1.55
C LEU A 47 1.16 4.23 0.83
N LEU A 48 1.91 5.27 0.43
CA LEU A 48 1.37 6.46 -0.21
C LEU A 48 2.26 6.90 -1.40
N PRO A 49 2.55 6.03 -2.38
CA PRO A 49 3.54 6.32 -3.42
C PRO A 49 3.13 7.47 -4.35
N ALA A 50 1.83 7.82 -4.37
CA ALA A 50 1.29 8.92 -5.17
C ALA A 50 1.19 10.25 -4.42
N VAL A 51 1.51 10.28 -3.11
CA VAL A 51 1.28 11.45 -2.24
C VAL A 51 2.51 11.70 -1.40
N ASP A 52 3.10 12.89 -1.50
CA ASP A 52 4.11 13.33 -0.53
C ASP A 52 3.41 13.74 0.79
N LEU A 53 3.36 12.80 1.75
CA LEU A 53 2.67 13.03 3.01
C LEU A 53 3.35 14.14 3.84
N GLN A 54 4.68 14.23 3.78
CA GLN A 54 5.42 15.27 4.49
C GLN A 54 5.00 16.65 4.01
N GLN A 55 5.00 16.85 2.69
CA GLN A 55 4.61 18.10 2.08
C GLN A 55 3.13 18.42 2.30
N ALA A 56 2.25 17.42 2.27
CA ALA A 56 0.83 17.59 2.58
C ALA A 56 0.62 18.11 4.02
N LEU A 57 1.28 17.49 5.00
CA LEU A 57 1.22 17.91 6.41
C LEU A 57 1.77 19.33 6.61
N LEU A 58 2.90 19.66 5.97
CA LEU A 58 3.50 21.01 6.05
C LEU A 58 2.60 22.07 5.41
N THR A 59 1.94 21.75 4.29
CA THR A 59 1.00 22.64 3.63
C THR A 59 -0.22 22.89 4.53
N ALA A 60 -0.78 21.82 5.12
CA ALA A 60 -1.89 21.94 6.06
C ALA A 60 -1.55 22.81 7.28
N GLN A 61 -0.30 22.75 7.78
CA GLN A 61 0.17 23.65 8.84
C GLN A 61 0.26 25.11 8.38
N LYS A 62 0.81 25.36 7.18
CA LYS A 62 0.90 26.72 6.61
C LYS A 62 -0.48 27.35 6.44
N ASP A 63 -1.45 26.56 6.00
CA ASP A 63 -2.85 26.97 5.82
C ASP A 63 -3.61 27.09 7.16
N LYS A 64 -2.94 26.84 8.29
CA LYS A 64 -3.51 26.89 9.65
C LYS A 64 -4.73 25.99 9.81
N THR A 65 -4.72 24.83 9.15
CA THR A 65 -5.80 23.86 9.21
C THR A 65 -5.95 23.31 10.64
N LYS A 66 -7.01 23.70 11.35
CA LYS A 66 -7.28 23.29 12.73
C LYS A 66 -8.00 21.94 12.79
N VAL A 67 -7.26 20.86 12.50
CA VAL A 67 -7.78 19.49 12.62
C VAL A 67 -6.77 18.60 13.34
N LYS A 68 -7.27 17.51 13.94
CA LYS A 68 -6.42 16.47 14.54
C LYS A 68 -5.71 15.67 13.46
N LEU A 69 -4.49 15.20 13.75
CA LEU A 69 -3.70 14.38 12.83
C LEU A 69 -4.51 13.17 12.33
N LYS A 70 -5.20 12.46 13.23
CA LYS A 70 -6.02 11.30 12.85
C LYS A 70 -7.04 11.61 11.75
N ASN A 71 -7.72 12.76 11.85
CA ASN A 71 -8.78 13.15 10.92
C ASN A 71 -8.19 13.54 9.57
N TYR A 72 -7.03 14.20 9.59
CA TYR A 72 -6.32 14.58 8.37
C TYR A 72 -5.84 13.34 7.59
N LEU A 73 -5.29 12.34 8.29
CA LEU A 73 -4.82 11.10 7.70
C LEU A 73 -5.95 10.26 7.07
N LEU A 74 -7.21 10.42 7.50
CA LEU A 74 -8.34 9.71 6.89
C LEU A 74 -8.59 10.05 5.41
N GLN A 75 -8.02 11.16 4.94
CA GLN A 75 -8.08 11.55 3.52
C GLN A 75 -7.17 10.68 2.65
N PHE A 76 -6.15 10.08 3.24
CA PHE A 76 -5.14 9.28 2.55
C PHE A 76 -5.23 7.80 2.92
N PHE A 77 -5.73 7.48 4.12
CA PHE A 77 -5.60 6.15 4.69
C PHE A 77 -6.79 5.69 5.52
N ALA A 78 -6.92 4.37 5.66
CA ALA A 78 -7.99 3.78 6.46
C ALA A 78 -7.85 4.10 7.95
N LYS A 79 -8.96 4.49 8.59
CA LYS A 79 -9.01 4.74 10.05
C LYS A 79 -8.47 3.59 10.90
N ARG A 80 -8.67 2.35 10.46
CA ARG A 80 -8.26 1.15 11.21
C ARG A 80 -6.76 0.91 11.18
N LEU A 81 -6.05 1.49 10.22
CA LEU A 81 -4.63 1.25 10.02
C LEU A 81 -3.76 2.35 10.62
N THR A 82 -4.27 3.57 10.78
CA THR A 82 -3.52 4.70 11.35
C THR A 82 -2.86 4.38 12.69
N PRO A 83 -3.53 3.70 13.65
CA PRO A 83 -2.93 3.35 14.94
C PRO A 83 -1.81 2.30 14.88
N LEU A 84 -1.63 1.62 13.73
CA LEU A 84 -0.56 0.64 13.54
C LEU A 84 0.79 1.32 13.27
N PHE A 85 0.77 2.53 12.71
CA PHE A 85 1.97 3.25 12.29
C PHE A 85 2.33 4.38 13.25
N ILE A 86 1.31 5.01 13.83
CA ILE A 86 1.44 6.21 14.64
C ILE A 86 0.83 5.97 16.02
N ALA A 87 1.56 6.40 17.07
CA ALA A 87 1.08 6.32 18.44
C ALA A 87 -0.23 7.11 18.63
N ASN A 88 -1.16 6.57 19.44
CA ASN A 88 -2.47 7.17 19.69
C ASN A 88 -2.38 8.61 20.21
N ASP A 89 -1.40 8.92 21.05
CA ASP A 89 -1.21 10.27 21.59
C ASP A 89 -0.93 11.28 20.47
N LEU A 90 -0.08 10.90 19.50
CA LEU A 90 0.24 11.75 18.36
C LEU A 90 -0.95 11.90 17.39
N LEU A 91 -1.79 10.87 17.28
CA LEU A 91 -3.02 10.90 16.48
C LEU A 91 -4.06 11.90 17.01
N GLU A 92 -4.09 12.10 18.32
CA GLU A 92 -5.01 13.06 18.96
C GLU A 92 -4.48 14.50 18.97
N CYS A 93 -3.19 14.71 18.68
CA CYS A 93 -2.59 16.03 18.54
C CYS A 93 -3.21 16.83 17.39
N SER A 94 -3.29 18.15 17.57
CA SER A 94 -3.59 19.08 16.48
C SER A 94 -2.44 19.04 15.47
N LEU A 95 -2.77 19.13 14.19
CA LEU A 95 -1.78 19.30 13.12
C LEU A 95 -0.83 20.47 13.39
N LEU A 96 -1.36 21.56 13.97
CA LEU A 96 -0.59 22.78 14.23
C LEU A 96 0.43 22.63 15.37
N ASP A 97 0.25 21.62 16.23
CA ASP A 97 1.12 21.37 17.38
C ASP A 97 2.25 20.39 17.04
N LEU A 98 2.25 19.81 15.83
CA LEU A 98 3.29 18.90 15.38
C LEU A 98 4.56 19.66 15.01
N SER A 99 5.69 19.23 15.56
CA SER A 99 7.00 19.70 15.14
C SER A 99 7.38 19.17 13.76
N HIS A 100 8.30 19.86 13.07
CA HIS A 100 8.83 19.41 11.78
C HIS A 100 9.44 18.00 11.85
N LYS A 101 10.12 17.68 12.97
CA LYS A 101 10.68 16.34 13.21
C LYS A 101 9.60 15.28 13.32
N GLN A 102 8.48 15.58 14.00
CA GLN A 102 7.35 14.65 14.09
C GLN A 102 6.70 14.44 12.72
N ILE A 103 6.54 15.50 11.93
CA ILE A 103 6.01 15.39 10.56
C ILE A 103 6.90 14.50 9.69
N GLN A 104 8.22 14.71 9.74
CA GLN A 104 9.17 13.88 9.01
C GLN A 104 9.05 12.40 9.44
N LEU A 105 9.05 12.12 10.74
CA LEU A 105 8.92 10.76 11.25
C LEU A 105 7.59 10.11 10.86
N ILE A 106 6.48 10.87 10.90
CA ILE A 106 5.18 10.39 10.43
C ILE A 106 5.30 9.99 8.96
N ALA A 107 5.82 10.87 8.09
CA ALA A 107 5.97 10.59 6.67
C ALA A 107 6.87 9.37 6.41
N GLU A 108 8.01 9.27 7.09
CA GLU A 108 8.92 8.12 7.00
C GLU A 108 8.21 6.81 7.35
N GLN A 109 7.35 6.79 8.37
CA GLN A 109 6.60 5.58 8.76
C GLN A 109 5.61 5.10 7.68
N PHE A 110 5.11 6.01 6.84
CA PHE A 110 4.19 5.65 5.74
C PHE A 110 4.92 5.34 4.43
N HIS A 111 6.04 6.02 4.14
CA HIS A 111 6.78 5.85 2.88
C HIS A 111 7.88 4.78 2.96
N HIS A 112 8.38 4.51 4.16
CA HIS A 112 9.51 3.62 4.39
C HIS A 112 9.21 2.56 5.45
N TRP A 113 8.01 1.96 5.37
CA TRP A 113 7.65 0.90 6.29
C TRP A 113 8.45 -0.38 5.98
N GLN A 114 9.48 -0.63 6.79
CA GLN A 114 10.33 -1.80 6.64
C GLN A 114 9.78 -2.99 7.41
N ILE A 115 9.70 -4.14 6.73
CA ILE A 115 9.28 -5.40 7.33
C ILE A 115 10.35 -6.44 7.04
N LYS A 116 10.65 -7.27 8.04
CA LYS A 116 11.38 -8.52 7.85
C LYS A 116 10.39 -9.68 7.97
N PRO A 117 9.98 -10.31 6.87
CA PRO A 117 9.09 -11.47 6.97
C PRO A 117 9.83 -12.60 7.70
N ASN A 118 9.28 -13.07 8.82
CA ASN A 118 9.91 -14.08 9.70
C ASN A 118 9.79 -15.53 9.20
N GLY A 119 9.29 -15.74 7.98
CA GLY A 119 9.12 -17.07 7.40
C GLY A 119 8.09 -17.06 6.29
N THR A 120 8.14 -18.12 5.49
CA THR A 120 7.29 -18.25 4.30
C THR A 120 5.81 -18.38 4.64
N GLU A 121 5.33 -18.52 5.88
CA GLU A 121 3.89 -18.70 6.15
C GLU A 121 3.08 -17.40 6.01
N GLY A 122 3.56 -16.25 6.49
CA GLY A 122 2.87 -14.96 6.25
C GLY A 122 2.89 -14.53 4.78
N TYR A 123 3.93 -14.94 4.04
CA TYR A 123 4.16 -14.65 2.62
C TYR A 123 3.66 -15.78 1.66
N ARG A 124 3.45 -17.02 2.14
CA ARG A 124 2.76 -18.13 1.44
C ARG A 124 1.25 -18.02 1.63
N THR A 125 0.81 -17.51 2.78
CA THR A 125 -0.62 -17.24 3.03
C THR A 125 -1.04 -15.86 2.53
N ALA A 126 -0.10 -15.04 2.04
CA ALA A 126 -0.36 -14.17 0.89
C ALA A 126 -0.58 -15.10 -0.32
N GLU A 127 -1.67 -15.84 -0.21
CA GLU A 127 -2.33 -16.72 -1.15
C GLU A 127 -1.42 -17.20 -2.27
N VAL A 128 -0.76 -18.33 -1.99
CA VAL A 128 -0.56 -19.38 -2.98
C VAL A 128 -1.70 -19.37 -4.00
N THR A 129 -1.45 -18.71 -5.12
CA THR A 129 -1.76 -19.16 -6.46
C THR A 129 -0.46 -19.36 -7.24
N LEU A 130 0.55 -19.95 -6.57
CA LEU A 130 1.49 -20.83 -7.26
C LEU A 130 0.87 -22.24 -7.25
N GLY A 131 -0.15 -22.40 -8.08
CA GLY A 131 -0.96 -23.62 -8.18
C GLY A 131 -2.24 -23.41 -8.97
N GLY A 132 -2.13 -23.43 -10.30
CA GLY A 132 -3.28 -23.59 -11.20
C GLY A 132 -3.85 -22.30 -11.77
N VAL A 133 -3.28 -21.84 -12.89
CA VAL A 133 -4.11 -21.29 -13.95
C VAL A 133 -5.01 -22.44 -14.39
N ASP A 134 -6.25 -22.49 -13.90
CA ASP A 134 -7.32 -23.02 -14.73
C ASP A 134 -7.87 -21.82 -15.50
N CYS A 135 -7.37 -21.68 -16.73
CA CYS A 135 -7.78 -20.68 -17.69
C CYS A 135 -9.21 -21.00 -18.17
N HIS A 136 -10.22 -20.48 -17.47
CA HIS A 136 -11.55 -20.24 -18.03
C HIS A 136 -12.00 -18.90 -17.41
N CYS A 137 -12.16 -17.78 -18.11
CA CYS A 137 -12.38 -17.56 -19.53
C CYS A 137 -11.86 -16.13 -19.81
N ILE A 138 -10.89 -15.98 -20.71
CA ILE A 138 -10.75 -14.73 -21.44
C ILE A 138 -11.85 -14.76 -22.51
N SER A 139 -12.78 -13.82 -22.44
CA SER A 139 -13.54 -13.39 -23.61
C SER A 139 -13.38 -11.89 -23.76
N SER A 140 -12.14 -11.50 -24.10
CA SER A 140 -11.87 -10.26 -24.81
C SER A 140 -11.70 -10.59 -26.28
N ALA A 141 -12.71 -10.28 -27.07
CA ALA A 141 -12.59 -10.04 -28.50
C ALA A 141 -13.65 -9.00 -28.90
N GLU A 142 -13.28 -7.74 -28.74
CA GLU A 142 -13.75 -6.69 -29.64
C GLU A 142 -13.14 -6.96 -31.03
N ASN A 143 -13.95 -6.96 -32.09
CA ASN A 143 -13.82 -6.03 -33.20
C ASN A 143 -14.91 -6.28 -34.26
N GLN A 144 -15.30 -5.19 -34.90
CA GLN A 144 -16.29 -5.01 -35.95
C GLN A 144 -15.88 -5.66 -37.28
N GLY A 145 -16.86 -5.88 -38.17
CA GLY A 145 -16.66 -5.68 -39.62
C GLY A 145 -16.95 -6.87 -40.55
N ASN A 146 -18.11 -6.78 -41.21
CA ASN A 146 -18.36 -7.00 -42.65
C ASN A 146 -17.96 -8.34 -43.34
N GLY A 147 -18.94 -8.98 -44.01
CA GLY A 147 -18.65 -9.99 -45.05
C GLY A 147 -19.79 -10.96 -45.32
N ALA A 148 -20.67 -10.62 -46.26
CA ALA A 148 -21.59 -11.53 -46.93
C ALA A 148 -20.86 -12.73 -47.57
N ILE A 149 -21.44 -13.94 -47.59
CA ILE A 149 -21.78 -14.73 -48.80
C ILE A 149 -22.63 -15.98 -48.49
N ALA A 150 -23.66 -16.18 -49.32
CA ALA A 150 -24.22 -17.44 -49.85
C ALA A 150 -24.88 -18.49 -48.93
N LYS A 151 -26.21 -18.56 -48.98
CA LYS A 151 -26.94 -19.54 -49.80
C LYS A 151 -28.37 -19.08 -50.06
#